data_AF-A0A6N9HIM5-F1
#
_entry.id   AF-A0A6N9HIM5-F1
#
_cell.length_a   1.000
_cell.length_b   1.000
_cell.length_c   1.000
_cell.angle_alpha   90.00
_cell.angle_beta   90.00
_cell.angle_gamma   90.00
#
_symmetry.space_group_name_H-M   'P 1'
#
loop_
_entity.id
_entity.type
_entity.pdbx_description
1 polymer ?
#
loop_
_entity_poly.entity_id
_entity_poly.type
_entity_poly.pdbx_seq_one_letter_code
_entity_poly.pdbx_strand_id
1 'polypeptide(L)'
;MEVANMDLANHQRILLGLMRATFQPGADDAPYFHRVAASIDLREARGNVYLWRVFVLERSCVLTVALLRQRALLEDALHAFIRQQNISPFREYQPPAFLAFLASHADPLVVCVSQFELALMKVREGDPGSYAVDWSCDPAPVLHALAQGKPVPAPGRVAFHRSTVSAALPHLFELNSVAFDSAN
;
A
#
# COMPACT_ATOMS: atom_id res chain seq x y z
N MET A 1 37.49 -25.07 -21.65
CA MET A 1 36.63 -24.60 -20.54
C MET A 1 36.11 -23.23 -20.97
N GLU A 2 35.04 -23.21 -21.76
CA GLU A 2 34.48 -21.97 -22.29
C GLU A 2 33.80 -21.21 -21.15
N VAL A 3 34.44 -20.13 -20.70
CA VAL A 3 33.72 -19.02 -20.08
C VAL A 3 32.93 -18.40 -21.23
N ALA A 4 31.74 -18.95 -21.50
CA ALA A 4 30.78 -18.31 -22.36
C ALA A 4 30.65 -16.87 -21.87
N ASN A 5 30.80 -15.94 -22.81
CA ASN A 5 30.73 -14.50 -22.60
C ASN A 5 29.35 -14.14 -22.03
N MET A 6 29.21 -14.31 -20.72
CA MET A 6 27.94 -14.16 -20.03
C MET A 6 27.66 -12.67 -20.02
N ASP A 7 26.68 -12.26 -20.83
CA ASP A 7 26.22 -10.88 -20.85
C ASP A 7 25.91 -10.44 -19.41
N LEU A 8 26.72 -9.50 -18.91
CA LEU A 8 26.62 -8.99 -17.55
C LEU A 8 25.21 -8.42 -17.30
N ALA A 9 24.59 -7.82 -18.31
CA ALA A 9 23.25 -7.28 -18.20
C ALA A 9 22.21 -8.40 -17.99
N ASN A 10 22.31 -9.50 -18.74
CA ASN A 10 21.47 -10.68 -18.53
C ASN A 10 21.70 -11.30 -17.14
N HIS A 11 22.97 -11.41 -16.71
CA HIS A 11 23.31 -11.95 -15.39
C HIS A 11 22.70 -11.10 -14.25
N GLN A 12 22.85 -9.78 -14.31
CA GLN A 12 22.26 -8.85 -13.35
C GLN A 12 20.72 -8.91 -13.34
N ARG A 13 20.10 -9.05 -14.51
CA ARG A 13 18.64 -9.21 -14.63
C ARG A 13 18.16 -10.50 -13.97
N ILE A 14 18.87 -11.61 -14.16
CA ILE A 14 18.54 -12.89 -13.52
C ILE A 14 18.70 -12.79 -11.99
N LEU A 15 19.83 -12.24 -11.50
CA LEU A 15 20.04 -12.05 -10.06
C LEU A 15 18.99 -11.13 -9.43
N LEU A 16 18.60 -10.04 -10.11
CA LEU A 16 17.53 -9.17 -9.67
C LEU A 16 16.18 -9.90 -9.68
N GLY A 17 15.91 -10.72 -10.70
CA GLY A 17 14.72 -11.55 -10.80
C GLY A 17 14.62 -12.54 -9.63
N LEU A 18 15.75 -13.17 -9.27
CA LEU A 18 15.87 -14.00 -8.08
C LEU A 18 15.59 -13.18 -6.82
N MET A 19 16.23 -12.02 -6.63
CA MET A 19 15.96 -11.16 -5.47
C MET A 19 14.48 -10.76 -5.35
N ARG A 20 13.79 -10.53 -6.48
CA ARG A 20 12.37 -10.13 -6.53
C ARG A 20 11.39 -11.31 -6.52
N ALA A 21 11.87 -12.56 -6.49
CA ALA A 21 11.06 -13.76 -6.67
C ALA A 21 10.21 -13.77 -7.95
N THR A 22 10.72 -13.15 -9.03
CA THR A 22 10.08 -13.09 -10.36
C THR A 22 10.78 -13.99 -11.39
N PHE A 23 11.86 -14.66 -10.97
CA PHE A 23 12.61 -15.60 -11.78
C PHE A 23 12.84 -16.88 -10.98
N GLN A 24 12.68 -18.02 -11.66
CA GLN A 24 13.03 -19.33 -11.17
C GLN A 24 13.91 -20.00 -12.21
N PRO A 25 15.14 -20.46 -11.86
CA PRO A 25 16.02 -21.08 -12.83
C PRO A 25 15.41 -22.32 -13.46
N GLY A 26 15.40 -22.39 -14.79
CA GLY A 26 14.99 -23.55 -15.60
C GLY A 26 16.13 -24.55 -15.79
N ALA A 27 15.88 -25.66 -16.48
CA ALA A 27 16.86 -26.73 -16.67
C ALA A 27 18.11 -26.31 -17.47
N ASP A 28 17.96 -25.32 -18.36
CA ASP A 28 19.02 -24.83 -19.26
C ASP A 28 19.83 -23.67 -18.65
N ASP A 29 19.45 -23.19 -17.47
CA ASP A 29 20.14 -22.09 -16.81
C ASP A 29 21.48 -22.53 -16.19
N ALA A 30 22.41 -21.58 -16.07
CA ALA A 30 23.73 -21.86 -15.51
C ALA A 30 23.63 -22.43 -14.08
N PRO A 31 24.42 -23.46 -13.72
CA PRO A 31 24.40 -24.07 -12.37
C PRO A 31 24.58 -23.09 -11.22
N TYR A 32 25.22 -21.96 -11.49
CA TYR A 32 25.34 -20.85 -10.54
C TYR A 32 23.97 -20.31 -10.09
N PHE A 33 23.03 -20.09 -11.00
CA PHE A 33 21.71 -19.53 -10.66
C PHE A 33 20.89 -20.48 -9.80
N HIS A 34 21.00 -21.80 -10.01
CA HIS A 34 20.39 -22.79 -9.13
C HIS A 34 20.97 -22.73 -7.71
N ARG A 35 22.29 -22.59 -7.57
CA ARG A 35 22.94 -22.45 -6.25
C ARG A 35 22.49 -21.19 -5.52
N VAL A 36 22.40 -20.06 -6.23
CA VAL A 36 21.90 -18.80 -5.66
C VAL A 36 20.43 -18.94 -5.28
N ALA A 37 19.59 -19.52 -6.15
CA ALA A 37 18.17 -19.71 -5.88
C ALA A 37 17.91 -20.59 -4.63
N ALA A 38 18.79 -21.55 -4.36
CA ALA A 38 18.72 -22.43 -3.19
C ALA A 38 19.47 -21.89 -1.95
N SER A 39 20.14 -20.73 -2.04
CA SER A 39 20.99 -20.25 -0.96
C SER A 39 20.19 -19.72 0.22
N ILE A 40 20.76 -19.90 1.42
CA ILE A 40 20.21 -19.32 2.65
C ILE A 40 20.26 -17.80 2.57
N ASP A 41 21.35 -17.24 2.05
CA ASP A 41 21.55 -15.79 1.95
C ASP A 41 20.46 -15.12 1.10
N LEU A 42 20.04 -15.73 -0.02
CA LEU A 42 18.96 -15.18 -0.85
C LEU A 42 17.63 -15.17 -0.09
N ARG A 43 17.36 -16.23 0.68
CA ARG A 43 16.15 -16.32 1.51
C ARG A 43 16.15 -15.26 2.60
N GLU A 44 17.26 -15.09 3.31
CA GLU A 44 17.40 -14.04 4.34
C GLU A 44 17.30 -12.64 3.73
N ALA A 45 17.94 -12.40 2.58
CA ALA A 45 17.87 -11.12 1.89
C ALA A 45 16.44 -10.77 1.46
N ARG A 46 15.68 -11.74 0.94
CA ARG A 46 14.24 -11.57 0.65
C ARG A 46 13.43 -11.30 1.91
N GLY A 47 13.72 -12.01 3.01
CA GLY A 47 13.11 -11.77 4.32
C GLY A 47 13.35 -10.34 4.83
N ASN A 48 14.58 -9.85 4.73
CA ASN A 48 14.93 -8.48 5.11
C ASN A 48 14.22 -7.45 4.24
N VAL A 49 14.17 -7.65 2.91
CA VAL A 49 13.41 -6.77 2.01
C VAL A 49 11.93 -6.75 2.37
N TYR A 50 11.34 -7.91 2.67
CA TYR A 50 9.96 -8.02 3.11
C TYR A 50 9.71 -7.20 4.39
N LEU A 51 10.51 -7.41 5.44
CA LEU A 51 10.39 -6.71 6.71
C LEU A 51 10.53 -5.19 6.56
N TRP A 52 11.48 -4.74 5.73
CA TRP A 52 11.64 -3.32 5.43
C TRP A 52 10.41 -2.71 4.74
N ARG A 53 9.79 -3.43 3.80
CA ARG A 53 8.57 -2.97 3.13
C ARG A 53 7.42 -2.84 4.13
N VAL A 54 7.22 -3.85 4.96
CA VAL A 54 6.21 -3.80 6.04
C VAL A 54 6.46 -2.60 6.93
N PHE A 55 7.68 -2.40 7.41
CA PHE A 55 8.04 -1.26 8.25
C PHE A 55 7.76 0.10 7.60
N VAL A 56 8.07 0.26 6.31
CA VAL A 56 7.77 1.50 5.56
C VAL A 56 6.26 1.74 5.48
N LEU A 57 5.49 0.72 5.09
CA LEU A 57 4.04 0.85 4.95
C LEU A 57 3.37 1.16 6.29
N GLU A 58 3.75 0.47 7.37
CA GLU A 58 3.21 0.72 8.70
C GLU A 58 3.48 2.13 9.21
N ARG A 59 4.62 2.73 8.85
CA ARG A 59 4.97 4.09 9.25
C ARG A 59 4.34 5.17 8.39
N SER A 60 4.04 4.88 7.14
CA SER A 60 3.54 5.87 6.17
C SER A 60 2.03 5.85 6.00
N CYS A 61 1.38 4.70 6.20
CA CYS A 61 -0.06 4.49 6.01
C CYS A 61 -0.76 4.28 7.37
N VAL A 62 -0.53 5.20 8.30
CA VAL A 62 -0.88 5.07 9.73
C VAL A 62 -2.37 4.77 9.93
N LEU A 63 -3.27 5.50 9.28
CA LEU A 63 -4.72 5.35 9.47
C LEU A 63 -5.21 4.04 8.87
N THR A 64 -4.77 3.74 7.64
CA THR A 64 -5.18 2.53 6.94
C THR A 64 -4.66 1.27 7.65
N VAL A 65 -3.40 1.29 8.09
CA VAL A 65 -2.78 0.19 8.84
C VAL A 65 -3.47 -0.01 10.19
N ALA A 66 -3.81 1.08 10.90
CA ALA A 66 -4.57 0.99 12.14
C ALA A 66 -5.94 0.32 11.91
N LEU A 67 -6.66 0.71 10.85
CA LEU A 67 -7.95 0.11 10.51
C LEU A 67 -7.80 -1.37 10.16
N LEU A 68 -6.86 -1.73 9.29
CA LEU A 68 -6.62 -3.12 8.88
C LEU A 68 -6.27 -4.01 10.08
N ARG A 69 -5.50 -3.51 11.05
CA ARG A 69 -5.21 -4.25 12.29
C ARG A 69 -6.46 -4.51 13.11
N GLN A 70 -7.30 -3.49 13.30
CA GLN A 70 -8.55 -3.65 14.05
C GLN A 70 -9.50 -4.66 13.39
N ARG A 71 -9.39 -4.83 12.07
CA ARG A 71 -10.16 -5.82 11.30
C ARG A 71 -9.48 -7.19 11.16
N ALA A 72 -8.27 -7.36 11.70
CA ALA A 72 -7.43 -8.54 11.48
C ALA A 72 -7.16 -8.85 9.99
N LEU A 73 -7.05 -7.81 9.16
CA LEU A 73 -6.83 -7.89 7.71
C LEU A 73 -5.43 -7.43 7.26
N LEU A 74 -4.61 -6.91 8.18
CA LEU A 74 -3.33 -6.29 7.83
C LEU A 74 -2.38 -7.27 7.11
N GLU A 75 -2.17 -8.45 7.68
CA GLU A 75 -1.21 -9.42 7.13
C GLU A 75 -1.61 -9.86 5.72
N ASP A 76 -2.90 -10.16 5.51
CA ASP A 76 -3.43 -10.56 4.21
C ASP A 76 -3.30 -9.43 3.17
N ALA A 77 -3.61 -8.19 3.56
CA ALA A 77 -3.46 -7.03 2.68
C ALA A 77 -1.99 -6.78 2.29
N LEU A 78 -1.05 -6.88 3.24
CA LEU A 78 0.39 -6.72 2.99
C LEU A 78 0.92 -7.84 2.09
N HIS A 79 0.55 -9.10 2.36
CA HIS A 79 0.94 -10.22 1.52
C HIS A 79 0.39 -10.11 0.10
N ALA A 80 -0.89 -9.74 -0.05
CA ALA A 80 -1.51 -9.56 -1.35
C ALA A 80 -0.81 -8.44 -2.16
N PHE A 81 -0.57 -7.29 -1.53
CA PHE A 81 0.11 -6.17 -2.17
C PHE A 81 1.54 -6.52 -2.58
N ILE A 82 2.33 -7.09 -1.68
CA ILE A 82 3.75 -7.42 -1.92
C ILE A 82 3.89 -8.52 -2.98
N ARG A 83 2.93 -9.44 -3.08
CA ARG A 83 2.93 -10.49 -4.12
C ARG A 83 2.46 -10.00 -5.49
N GLN A 84 1.41 -9.17 -5.55
CA GLN A 84 0.84 -8.74 -6.83
C GLN A 84 1.70 -7.68 -7.54
N GLN A 85 2.40 -6.84 -6.79
CA GLN A 85 3.07 -5.71 -7.38
C GLN A 85 4.55 -5.99 -7.59
N ASN A 86 5.04 -5.71 -8.79
CA ASN A 86 6.47 -5.61 -9.07
C ASN A 86 6.98 -4.26 -8.52
N ILE A 87 6.73 -4.03 -7.22
CA ILE A 87 6.84 -2.72 -6.55
C ILE A 87 8.23 -2.17 -6.78
N SER A 88 8.27 -0.87 -7.10
CA SER A 88 9.49 -0.09 -7.19
C SER A 88 10.39 -0.34 -5.98
N PRO A 89 11.72 -0.50 -6.17
CA PRO A 89 12.65 -0.63 -5.05
C PRO A 89 12.70 0.64 -4.19
N PHE A 90 12.27 1.79 -4.72
CA PHE A 90 12.28 3.05 -3.99
C PHE A 90 11.13 3.13 -2.99
N ARG A 91 11.48 3.44 -1.74
CA ARG A 91 10.58 3.40 -0.58
C ARG A 91 9.44 4.40 -0.68
N GLU A 92 9.67 5.55 -1.30
CA GLU A 92 8.73 6.66 -1.47
C GLU A 92 7.51 6.29 -2.32
N TYR A 93 7.63 5.33 -3.24
CA TYR A 93 6.50 4.91 -4.08
C TYR A 93 5.66 3.80 -3.44
N GLN A 94 6.13 3.16 -2.36
CA GLN A 94 5.41 2.02 -1.78
C GLN A 94 4.13 2.45 -1.06
N PRO A 95 4.11 3.49 -0.20
CA PRO A 95 2.90 3.91 0.49
C PRO A 95 1.79 4.37 -0.47
N PRO A 96 2.04 5.25 -1.47
CA PRO A 96 1.01 5.63 -2.42
C PRO A 96 0.44 4.44 -3.20
N ALA A 97 1.32 3.52 -3.63
CA ALA A 97 0.91 2.32 -4.35
C ALA A 97 0.07 1.36 -3.48
N PHE A 98 0.40 1.23 -2.20
CA PHE A 98 -0.35 0.40 -1.26
C PHE A 98 -1.75 0.96 -1.01
N LEU A 99 -1.86 2.27 -0.78
CA LEU A 99 -3.15 2.92 -0.57
C LEU A 99 -4.03 2.86 -1.83
N ALA A 100 -3.44 3.02 -3.01
CA ALA A 100 -4.13 2.86 -4.29
C ALA A 100 -4.57 1.41 -4.55
N PHE A 101 -3.74 0.43 -4.17
CA PHE A 101 -4.10 -1.00 -4.24
C PHE A 101 -5.36 -1.32 -3.42
N LEU A 102 -5.54 -0.68 -2.26
CA LEU A 102 -6.71 -0.87 -1.41
C LEU A 102 -8.00 -0.23 -1.94
N ALA A 103 -7.95 0.55 -3.03
CA ALA A 103 -9.15 1.15 -3.61
C ALA A 103 -10.16 0.13 -4.14
N SER A 104 -9.73 -1.11 -4.42
CA SER A 104 -10.60 -2.23 -4.83
C SER A 104 -10.91 -3.22 -3.70
N HIS A 105 -10.68 -2.83 -2.44
CA HIS A 105 -10.90 -3.70 -1.30
C HIS A 105 -12.42 -3.93 -1.06
N ALA A 106 -12.77 -5.10 -0.52
CA ALA A 106 -14.18 -5.48 -0.31
C ALA A 106 -14.86 -4.69 0.82
N ASP A 107 -14.10 -4.33 1.87
CA ASP A 107 -14.58 -3.46 2.96
C ASP A 107 -14.60 -1.99 2.51
N PRO A 108 -15.79 -1.34 2.40
CA PRO A 108 -15.91 0.05 1.94
C PRO A 108 -15.20 1.04 2.86
N LEU A 109 -15.09 0.75 4.16
CA LEU A 109 -14.41 1.65 5.09
C LEU A 109 -12.90 1.66 4.83
N VAL A 110 -12.33 0.50 4.50
CA VAL A 110 -10.91 0.39 4.09
C VAL A 110 -10.66 1.22 2.84
N VAL A 111 -11.57 1.15 1.85
CA VAL A 111 -11.49 1.95 0.62
C VAL A 111 -11.51 3.45 0.94
N CYS A 112 -12.45 3.92 1.76
CA CYS A 112 -12.57 5.34 2.09
C CYS A 112 -11.33 5.86 2.84
N VAL A 113 -10.87 5.12 3.85
CA VAL A 113 -9.69 5.51 4.65
C VAL A 113 -8.43 5.50 3.79
N SER A 114 -8.24 4.51 2.92
CA SER A 114 -7.05 4.46 2.06
C SER A 114 -7.02 5.59 1.04
N GLN A 115 -8.17 5.94 0.46
CA GLN A 115 -8.29 7.07 -0.47
C GLN A 115 -8.07 8.41 0.22
N PHE A 116 -8.63 8.59 1.42
CA PHE A 116 -8.40 9.80 2.21
C PHE A 116 -6.93 9.98 2.58
N GLU A 117 -6.30 8.92 3.08
CA GLU A 117 -4.89 8.94 3.46
C GLU A 117 -3.98 9.18 2.23
N LEU A 118 -4.32 8.60 1.09
CA LEU A 118 -3.61 8.83 -0.18
C LEU A 118 -3.73 10.28 -0.65
N ALA A 119 -4.94 10.83 -0.63
CA ALA A 119 -5.18 12.23 -1.00
C ALA A 119 -4.40 13.19 -0.09
N LEU A 120 -4.41 12.93 1.22
CA LEU A 120 -3.67 13.72 2.20
C LEU A 120 -2.16 13.63 1.98
N MET A 121 -1.65 12.45 1.65
CA MET A 121 -0.24 12.24 1.31
C MET A 121 0.17 13.06 0.08
N LYS A 122 -0.59 12.98 -1.02
CA LYS A 122 -0.33 13.75 -2.24
C LYS A 122 -0.30 15.26 -1.99
N VAL A 123 -1.33 15.77 -1.31
CA VAL A 123 -1.44 17.21 -0.99
C VAL A 123 -0.28 17.67 -0.10
N ARG A 124 0.13 16.85 0.88
CA ARG A 124 1.29 17.15 1.74
C ARG A 124 2.62 17.15 0.98
N GLU A 125 2.72 16.37 -0.10
CA GLU A 125 3.89 16.33 -0.99
C GLU A 125 3.92 17.47 -2.01
N GLY A 126 2.91 18.36 -1.99
CA GLY A 126 2.84 19.56 -2.84
C GLY A 126 1.98 19.39 -4.08
N ASP A 127 1.18 18.34 -4.18
CA ASP A 127 0.18 18.20 -5.24
C ASP A 127 -0.89 19.31 -5.11
N PRO A 128 -1.10 20.16 -6.14
CA PRO A 128 -2.09 21.22 -6.11
C PRO A 128 -3.53 20.73 -6.27
N GLY A 129 -3.75 19.43 -6.47
CA GLY A 129 -5.04 18.81 -6.67
C GLY A 129 -6.01 18.99 -5.49
N SER A 130 -7.30 18.89 -5.80
CA SER A 130 -8.39 18.79 -4.83
C SER A 130 -9.08 17.44 -5.00
N TYR A 131 -9.17 16.70 -3.89
CA TYR A 131 -9.63 15.33 -3.87
C TYR A 131 -10.88 15.20 -3.00
N ALA A 132 -11.88 14.47 -3.47
CA ALA A 132 -13.09 14.17 -2.70
C ALA A 132 -13.15 12.66 -2.41
N VAL A 133 -13.52 12.30 -1.18
CA VAL A 133 -13.79 10.93 -0.78
C VAL A 133 -15.18 10.87 -0.16
N ASP A 134 -16.00 9.98 -0.67
CA ASP A 134 -17.37 9.75 -0.21
C ASP A 134 -17.40 8.65 0.84
N TRP A 135 -18.13 8.90 1.93
CA TRP A 135 -18.22 8.04 3.09
C TRP A 135 -19.67 7.63 3.32
N SER A 136 -19.89 6.37 3.67
CA SER A 136 -21.19 5.83 4.10
C SER A 136 -21.48 6.03 5.59
N CYS A 137 -20.56 6.65 6.31
CA CYS A 137 -20.64 6.98 7.73
C CYS A 137 -19.98 8.34 8.00
N ASP A 138 -20.17 8.90 9.19
CA ASP A 138 -19.44 10.09 9.62
C ASP A 138 -17.92 9.80 9.72
N PRO A 139 -17.08 10.46 8.90
CA PRO A 139 -15.63 10.25 8.92
C PRO A 139 -14.97 10.80 10.17
N ALA A 140 -15.53 11.82 10.83
CA ALA A 140 -14.88 12.49 11.96
C ALA A 140 -14.56 11.54 13.13
N PRO A 141 -15.52 10.77 13.67
CA PRO A 141 -15.24 9.86 14.78
C PRO A 141 -14.39 8.66 14.35
N VAL A 142 -14.47 8.22 13.08
CA VAL A 142 -13.61 7.16 12.53
C VAL A 142 -12.15 7.61 12.49
N LEU A 143 -11.88 8.74 11.82
CA LEU A 143 -10.53 9.28 11.67
C LEU A 143 -9.92 9.61 13.03
N HIS A 144 -10.72 10.16 13.95
CA HIS A 144 -10.28 10.43 15.31
C HIS A 144 -9.91 9.14 16.06
N ALA A 145 -10.76 8.10 16.00
CA ALA A 145 -10.47 6.82 16.65
C ALA A 145 -9.19 6.18 16.09
N LEU A 146 -9.04 6.15 14.76
CA LEU A 146 -7.85 5.60 14.10
C LEU A 146 -6.57 6.36 14.47
N ALA A 147 -6.60 7.69 14.45
CA ALA A 147 -5.46 8.53 14.85
C ALA A 147 -5.04 8.32 16.31
N GLN A 148 -5.98 7.93 17.18
CA GLN A 148 -5.74 7.67 18.60
C GLN A 148 -5.48 6.17 18.90
N GLY A 149 -5.44 5.30 17.89
CA GLY A 149 -5.33 3.85 18.08
C GLY A 149 -6.49 3.23 18.85
N LYS A 150 -7.66 3.88 18.86
CA LYS A 150 -8.87 3.42 19.54
C LYS A 150 -9.77 2.62 18.59
N PRO A 151 -10.62 1.72 19.11
CA PRO A 151 -11.59 1.00 18.30
C PRO A 151 -12.46 1.95 17.48
N VAL A 152 -12.59 1.68 16.18
CA VAL A 152 -13.52 2.41 15.31
C VAL A 152 -14.94 2.21 15.83
N PRO A 153 -15.74 3.28 15.98
CA PRO A 153 -17.13 3.16 16.42
C PRO A 153 -17.94 2.28 15.47
N ALA A 154 -18.96 1.62 16.01
CA ALA A 154 -19.92 0.91 15.18
C ALA A 154 -20.55 1.89 14.17
N PRO A 155 -20.81 1.46 12.92
CA PRO A 155 -21.45 2.31 11.93
C PRO A 155 -22.79 2.80 12.50
N GLY A 156 -22.94 4.12 12.56
CA GLY A 156 -24.18 4.77 12.97
C GLY A 156 -25.26 4.63 11.90
N ARG A 157 -26.29 5.49 11.95
CA ARG A 157 -27.24 5.62 10.83
C ARG A 157 -26.47 5.96 9.55
N VAL A 158 -26.88 5.36 8.43
CA VAL A 158 -26.34 5.68 7.11
C VAL A 158 -26.55 7.17 6.85
N ALA A 159 -25.44 7.90 6.79
CA ALA A 159 -25.39 9.30 6.45
C ALA A 159 -24.27 9.44 5.43
N PHE A 160 -24.53 10.16 4.35
CA PHE A 160 -23.52 10.40 3.32
C PHE A 160 -22.68 11.58 3.75
N HIS A 161 -21.38 11.37 3.84
CA HIS A 161 -20.43 12.42 4.14
C HIS A 161 -19.40 12.48 3.03
N ARG A 162 -18.84 13.66 2.80
CA ARG A 162 -17.75 13.86 1.85
C ARG A 162 -16.61 14.56 2.55
N SER A 163 -15.42 13.97 2.48
CA SER A 163 -14.20 14.67 2.85
C SER A 163 -13.58 15.28 1.60
N THR A 164 -13.23 16.56 1.68
CA THR A 164 -12.43 17.23 0.64
C THR A 164 -11.02 17.41 1.16
N VAL A 165 -10.01 17.08 0.37
CA VAL A 165 -8.59 17.22 0.69
C VAL A 165 -7.92 18.10 -0.35
N SER A 166 -7.32 19.20 0.06
CA SER A 166 -6.71 20.20 -0.82
C SER A 166 -5.71 21.08 -0.07
N ALA A 167 -4.64 21.49 -0.75
CA ALA A 167 -3.65 22.42 -0.20
C ALA A 167 -4.22 23.82 0.09
N ALA A 168 -5.37 24.16 -0.50
CA ALA A 168 -6.04 25.45 -0.29
C ALA A 168 -6.82 25.51 1.05
N LEU A 169 -7.00 24.38 1.73
CA LEU A 169 -7.77 24.30 2.97
C LEU A 169 -6.89 24.56 4.20
N PRO A 170 -7.38 25.24 5.25
CA PRO A 170 -6.59 25.60 6.44
C PRO A 170 -5.89 24.42 7.14
N HIS A 171 -6.52 23.25 7.11
CA HIS A 171 -6.01 22.02 7.71
C HIS A 171 -5.79 20.91 6.68
N LEU A 172 -5.63 21.28 5.41
CA LEU A 172 -5.52 20.39 4.25
C LEU A 172 -6.76 19.56 3.93
N PHE A 173 -7.75 19.49 4.82
CA PHE A 173 -9.00 18.80 4.56
C PHE A 173 -10.17 19.42 5.32
N GLU A 174 -11.37 19.16 4.82
CA GLU A 174 -12.66 19.50 5.45
C GLU A 174 -13.63 18.32 5.34
N LEU A 175 -14.52 18.19 6.31
CA LEU A 175 -15.52 17.12 6.38
C LEU A 175 -16.92 17.74 6.28
N ASN A 176 -17.65 17.40 5.22
CA ASN A 176 -18.98 17.92 4.97
C ASN A 176 -20.02 16.79 5.04
N SER A 177 -21.15 17.05 5.69
CA SER A 177 -22.33 16.19 5.54
C SER A 177 -22.99 16.47 4.19
N VAL A 178 -23.34 15.42 3.46
CA VAL A 178 -24.05 15.52 2.19
C VAL A 178 -25.52 15.21 2.50
N ALA A 179 -26.40 16.16 2.25
CA ALA A 179 -27.84 15.90 2.34
C ALA A 179 -28.20 14.83 1.31
N PHE A 180 -29.05 13.88 1.70
CA PHE A 180 -29.64 12.93 0.76
C PHE A 180 -30.62 13.71 -0.11
N ASP A 181 -30.14 14.29 -1.21
CA ASP A 181 -31.02 14.89 -2.21
C ASP A 181 -31.89 13.76 -2.77
N SER A 182 -33.14 13.75 -2.29
CA SER A 182 -34.19 12.89 -2.78
C SER A 182 -34.63 13.44 -4.13
N ALA A 183 -33.91 13.12 -5.20
CA ALA A 183 -34.27 13.49 -6.56
C ALA A 183 -33.81 12.45 -7.59
N ASN A 184 -34.46 11.29 -7.60
CA ASN A 184 -35.26 10.77 -8.73
C ASN A 184 -35.80 9.37 -8.42
#